data_AF-A0A2E0STZ7-F1
#
_entry.id   AF-A0A2E0STZ7-F1
#
_cell.length_a   1.000
_cell.length_b   1.000
_cell.length_c   1.000
_cell.angle_alpha   90.00
_cell.angle_beta   90.00
_cell.angle_gamma   90.00
#
_symmetry.space_group_name_H-M   'P 1'
#
loop_
_entity.id
_entity.type
_entity.pdbx_description
1 polymer ?
#
loop_
_entity_poly.entity_id
_entity_poly.type
_entity_poly.pdbx_seq_one_letter_code
_entity_poly.pdbx_strand_id
1 'polypeptide(L)'
;MTDSTESVVPAAEAPTRKRRGLGITSLVLAILAVLGDLITIVVAITSFASFDQDLTTAFGLLAVFLSVGAIALIGGLILAGIALILAIIALIIDHGRLPATFGLILSLGVVVSHLAVILPIALGVANLPGLTA
;
A
#
# COMPACT_ATOMS: atom_id res chain seq x y z
N MET A 1 -15.96 8.27 -69.38
CA MET A 1 -15.19 8.66 -68.18
C MET A 1 -16.18 8.70 -67.03
N THR A 2 -16.30 7.61 -66.30
CA THR A 2 -17.13 7.50 -65.09
C THR A 2 -16.20 7.53 -63.90
N ASP A 3 -16.28 8.61 -63.14
CA ASP A 3 -15.55 8.84 -61.90
C ASP A 3 -16.16 7.94 -60.82
N SER A 4 -15.47 6.85 -60.49
CA SER A 4 -15.86 5.95 -59.41
C SER A 4 -15.35 6.53 -58.11
N THR A 5 -16.23 7.26 -57.42
CA THR A 5 -16.05 7.65 -56.02
C THR A 5 -15.99 6.40 -55.16
N GLU A 6 -14.77 5.97 -54.88
CA GLU A 6 -14.48 4.96 -53.89
C GLU A 6 -14.95 5.48 -52.53
N SER A 7 -16.12 5.01 -52.10
CA SER A 7 -16.68 5.29 -50.79
C SER A 7 -15.80 4.63 -49.74
N VAL A 8 -14.88 5.40 -49.17
CA VAL A 8 -14.11 5.02 -47.99
C VAL A 8 -15.09 4.93 -46.83
N VAL A 9 -15.63 3.73 -46.57
CA VAL A 9 -16.32 3.41 -45.34
C VAL A 9 -15.28 3.53 -44.22
N PRO A 10 -15.41 4.48 -43.27
CA PRO A 10 -14.48 4.54 -42.16
C PRO A 10 -14.61 3.25 -41.36
N ALA A 11 -13.52 2.48 -41.31
CA ALA A 11 -13.43 1.29 -40.48
C ALA A 11 -13.79 1.68 -39.04
N ALA A 12 -14.88 1.13 -38.52
CA ALA A 12 -15.30 1.34 -37.15
C ALA A 12 -14.12 0.98 -36.23
N GLU A 13 -13.59 1.97 -35.50
CA GLU A 13 -12.55 1.76 -34.50
C GLU A 13 -13.02 0.65 -33.55
N ALA A 14 -12.34 -0.49 -33.59
CA ALA A 14 -12.59 -1.56 -32.65
C ALA A 14 -12.50 -0.98 -31.23
N PRO A 15 -13.45 -1.29 -30.33
CA PRO A 15 -13.44 -0.74 -28.99
C PRO A 15 -12.09 -1.07 -28.35
N THR A 16 -11.26 -0.04 -28.19
CA THR A 16 -9.98 -0.18 -27.52
C THR A 16 -10.30 -0.68 -26.13
N ARG A 17 -9.96 -1.95 -25.84
CA ARG A 17 -10.04 -2.51 -24.49
C ARG A 17 -9.31 -1.53 -23.59
N LYS A 18 -10.04 -0.73 -22.81
CA LYS A 18 -9.50 0.14 -21.76
C LYS A 18 -8.64 -0.75 -20.89
N ARG A 19 -7.32 -0.75 -21.14
CA ARG A 19 -6.32 -1.33 -20.24
C ARG A 19 -6.45 -0.53 -18.96
N ARG A 20 -7.24 -1.07 -18.02
CA ARG A 20 -7.58 -0.45 -16.74
C ARG A 20 -6.29 0.07 -16.11
N GLY A 21 -6.28 1.32 -15.69
CA GLY A 21 -5.07 2.07 -15.33
C GLY A 21 -4.28 1.44 -14.17
N LEU A 22 -3.43 0.46 -14.47
CA LEU A 22 -2.61 -0.27 -13.52
C LEU A 22 -1.75 0.68 -12.66
N GLY A 23 -1.17 1.72 -13.28
CA GLY A 23 -0.41 2.73 -12.54
C GLY A 23 -1.25 3.56 -11.58
N ILE A 24 -2.54 3.78 -11.86
CA ILE A 24 -3.45 4.46 -10.92
C ILE A 24 -3.81 3.51 -9.77
N THR A 25 -4.09 2.24 -10.07
CA THR A 25 -4.39 1.24 -9.04
C THR A 25 -3.22 1.04 -8.08
N SER A 26 -1.98 0.97 -8.59
CA SER A 26 -0.80 0.89 -7.73
C SER A 26 -0.65 2.11 -6.83
N LEU A 27 -0.87 3.32 -7.37
CA LEU A 27 -0.83 4.55 -6.60
C LEU A 27 -1.88 4.57 -5.49
N VAL A 28 -3.12 4.18 -5.79
CA VAL A 28 -4.21 4.13 -4.80
C VAL A 28 -3.87 3.17 -3.67
N LEU A 29 -3.36 1.98 -3.99
CA LEU A 29 -2.95 1.01 -2.97
C LEU A 29 -1.80 1.52 -2.09
N ALA A 30 -0.83 2.21 -2.70
CA ALA A 30 0.26 2.83 -1.94
C ALA A 30 -0.25 3.93 -1.00
N ILE A 31 -1.19 4.77 -1.46
CA ILE A 31 -1.82 5.79 -0.62
C ILE A 31 -2.61 5.14 0.52
N LEU A 32 -3.38 4.07 0.26
CA LEU A 32 -4.11 3.36 1.30
C LEU A 32 -3.18 2.77 2.37
N ALA A 33 -2.02 2.25 1.97
CA ALA A 33 -1.01 1.77 2.91
C ALA A 33 -0.49 2.91 3.80
N VAL A 34 -0.15 4.06 3.22
CA VAL A 34 0.29 5.26 3.98
C VAL A 34 -0.81 5.79 4.90
N LEU A 35 -2.08 5.75 4.48
CA LEU A 35 -3.20 6.15 5.33
C LEU A 35 -3.39 5.21 6.51
N GLY A 36 -3.16 3.91 6.33
CA GLY A 36 -3.13 2.93 7.43
C GLY A 36 -2.08 3.26 8.49
N ASP A 37 -0.87 3.62 8.04
CA ASP A 37 0.20 4.07 8.94
C ASP A 37 -0.19 5.35 9.69
N LEU A 38 -0.78 6.31 8.98
CA LEU A 38 -1.22 7.57 9.57
C LEU A 38 -2.29 7.35 10.65
N ILE A 39 -3.27 6.49 10.40
CA ILE A 39 -4.30 6.13 11.40
C ILE A 39 -3.64 5.55 12.65
N THR A 40 -2.65 4.67 12.48
CA THR A 40 -1.91 4.07 13.59
C THR A 40 -1.15 5.11 14.41
N ILE A 41 -0.52 6.08 13.75
CA ILE A 41 0.15 7.21 14.41
C ILE A 41 -0.86 8.04 15.20
N VAL A 42 -2.03 8.35 14.64
CA VAL A 42 -3.07 9.09 15.36
C VAL A 42 -3.54 8.31 16.59
N VAL A 43 -3.81 7.01 16.44
CA VAL A 43 -4.20 6.14 17.57
C VAL A 43 -3.11 6.09 18.64
N ALA A 44 -1.84 6.07 18.25
CA ALA A 44 -0.72 6.16 19.17
C ALA A 44 -0.78 7.46 19.99
N ILE A 45 -0.84 8.60 19.30
CA ILE A 45 -0.82 9.93 19.92
C ILE A 45 -2.02 10.10 20.86
N THR A 46 -3.22 9.70 20.45
CA THR A 46 -4.41 9.82 21.31
C THR A 46 -4.34 8.89 22.52
N SER A 47 -3.76 7.70 22.37
CA SER A 47 -3.55 6.78 23.49
C SER A 47 -2.56 7.35 24.51
N PHE A 48 -1.47 7.98 24.04
CA PHE A 48 -0.49 8.62 24.92
C PHE A 48 -0.96 9.96 25.49
N ALA A 49 -1.75 10.76 24.77
CA ALA A 49 -2.30 12.02 25.31
C ALA A 49 -3.21 11.80 26.52
N SER A 50 -3.67 10.56 26.74
CA SER A 50 -4.57 10.16 27.83
C SER A 50 -3.81 9.76 29.12
N PHE A 51 -2.61 10.31 29.40
CA PHE A 51 -1.71 9.82 30.45
C PHE A 51 -2.21 9.95 31.92
N ASP A 52 -3.40 10.50 32.16
CA ASP A 52 -4.01 10.66 33.49
C ASP A 52 -5.14 9.63 33.76
N GLN A 53 -5.02 8.44 33.16
CA GLN A 53 -6.03 7.38 33.21
C GLN A 53 -5.65 6.30 34.23
N ASP A 54 -6.65 5.70 34.88
CA ASP A 54 -6.47 4.53 35.74
C ASP A 54 -5.77 3.38 34.99
N LEU A 55 -5.02 2.55 35.73
CA LEU A 55 -4.24 1.42 35.18
C LEU A 55 -5.04 0.54 34.21
N THR A 56 -6.30 0.24 34.52
CA THR A 56 -7.18 -0.57 33.68
C THR A 56 -7.41 0.06 32.29
N THR A 57 -7.63 1.37 32.25
CA THR A 57 -7.86 2.10 31.00
C THR A 57 -6.55 2.27 30.22
N ALA A 58 -5.43 2.47 30.90
CA ALA A 58 -4.11 2.51 30.28
C ALA A 58 -3.76 1.18 29.58
N PHE A 59 -4.00 0.03 30.23
CA PHE A 59 -3.82 -1.28 29.61
C PHE A 59 -4.79 -1.53 28.45
N GLY A 60 -6.04 -1.07 28.57
CA GLY A 60 -7.03 -1.15 27.50
C GLY A 60 -6.60 -0.36 26.25
N LEU A 61 -6.15 0.88 26.42
CA LEU A 61 -5.64 1.73 25.34
C LEU A 61 -4.37 1.13 24.71
N LEU A 62 -3.47 0.57 25.52
CA LEU A 62 -2.29 -0.12 25.01
C LEU A 62 -2.67 -1.35 24.16
N ALA A 63 -3.66 -2.13 24.59
CA ALA A 63 -4.14 -3.28 23.82
C ALA A 63 -4.80 -2.86 22.49
N VAL A 64 -5.56 -1.76 22.48
CA VAL A 64 -6.11 -1.17 21.26
C VAL A 64 -5.00 -0.68 20.33
N PHE A 65 -4.01 0.03 20.86
CA PHE A 65 -2.87 0.49 20.09
C PHE A 65 -2.08 -0.69 19.48
N LEU A 66 -1.79 -1.73 20.25
CA LEU A 66 -1.07 -2.91 19.76
C LEU A 66 -1.86 -3.68 18.70
N SER A 67 -3.18 -3.80 18.85
CA SER A 67 -4.03 -4.51 17.88
C SER A 67 -4.21 -3.73 16.58
N VAL A 68 -4.53 -2.43 16.66
CA VAL A 68 -4.62 -1.55 15.47
C VAL A 68 -3.26 -1.46 14.78
N GLY A 69 -2.18 -1.31 15.56
CA GLY A 69 -0.82 -1.28 15.07
C GLY A 69 -0.45 -2.57 14.34
N ALA A 70 -0.73 -3.75 14.92
CA ALA A 70 -0.45 -5.03 14.27
C ALA A 70 -1.22 -5.20 12.95
N ILE A 71 -2.49 -4.79 12.90
CA ILE A 71 -3.32 -4.87 11.68
C ILE A 71 -2.80 -3.92 10.61
N ALA A 72 -2.50 -2.67 10.97
CA ALA A 72 -1.96 -1.70 10.04
C ALA A 72 -0.59 -2.13 9.51
N LEU A 73 0.23 -2.74 10.37
CA LEU A 73 1.56 -3.19 10.01
C LEU A 73 1.49 -4.39 9.04
N ILE A 74 0.70 -5.41 9.33
CA ILE A 74 0.58 -6.57 8.42
C ILE A 74 -0.20 -6.19 7.15
N GLY A 75 -1.33 -5.50 7.30
CA GLY A 75 -2.19 -5.09 6.19
C GLY A 75 -1.52 -4.06 5.28
N GLY A 76 -0.83 -3.08 5.87
CA GLY A 76 -0.06 -2.05 5.17
C GLY A 76 1.09 -2.66 4.37
N LEU A 77 1.82 -3.62 4.95
CA LEU A 77 2.88 -4.35 4.23
C LEU A 77 2.34 -5.12 3.02
N ILE A 78 1.20 -5.80 3.16
CA ILE A 78 0.57 -6.54 2.04
C ILE A 78 0.11 -5.57 0.95
N LEU A 79 -0.59 -4.50 1.32
CA LEU A 79 -1.05 -3.46 0.40
C LEU A 79 0.12 -2.81 -0.35
N ALA A 80 1.18 -2.45 0.38
CA ALA A 80 2.39 -1.88 -0.19
C ALA A 80 3.11 -2.87 -1.12
N GLY A 81 3.19 -4.16 -0.75
CA GLY A 81 3.75 -5.19 -1.62
C GLY A 81 2.99 -5.34 -2.94
N ILE A 82 1.66 -5.38 -2.90
CA ILE A 82 0.83 -5.43 -4.11
C ILE A 82 1.00 -4.15 -4.93
N ALA A 83 1.00 -2.98 -4.29
CA ALA A 83 1.22 -1.70 -4.94
C ALA A 83 2.58 -1.65 -5.66
N LEU A 84 3.63 -2.16 -5.03
CA LEU A 84 4.97 -2.22 -5.59
C LEU A 84 5.01 -3.09 -6.87
N ILE A 85 4.41 -4.29 -6.81
CA ILE A 85 4.33 -5.20 -7.96
C ILE A 85 3.56 -4.56 -9.11
N LEU A 86 2.38 -3.98 -8.82
CA LEU A 86 1.56 -3.33 -9.85
C LEU A 86 2.25 -2.10 -10.44
N ALA A 87 3.00 -1.35 -9.64
CA ALA A 87 3.78 -0.22 -10.11
C ALA A 87 4.89 -0.68 -11.07
N ILE A 88 5.64 -1.73 -10.75
CA ILE A 88 6.67 -2.29 -11.63
C ILE A 88 6.05 -2.76 -12.94
N ILE A 89 4.93 -3.50 -12.90
CA ILE A 89 4.23 -3.97 -14.09
C ILE A 89 3.75 -2.78 -14.95
N ALA A 90 3.18 -1.76 -14.32
CA ALA A 90 2.71 -0.56 -15.02
C ALA A 90 3.84 0.23 -15.69
N LEU A 91 5.03 0.28 -15.07
CA LEU A 91 6.23 0.89 -15.66
C LEU A 91 6.75 0.10 -16.86
N ILE A 92 6.76 -1.24 -16.79
CA ILE A 92 7.21 -2.10 -17.90
C ILE A 92 6.28 -1.97 -19.12
N ILE A 93 4.97 -1.81 -18.90
CA ILE A 93 3.95 -1.75 -19.96
C ILE A 93 3.73 -0.30 -20.46
N ASP A 94 4.51 0.67 -19.98
CA ASP A 94 4.37 2.12 -20.27
C ASP A 94 2.95 2.68 -20.02
N HIS A 95 2.13 1.99 -19.23
CA HIS A 95 0.73 2.35 -18.98
C HIS A 95 0.57 3.09 -17.65
N GLY A 96 0.51 4.42 -17.73
CA GLY A 96 0.41 5.26 -16.55
C GLY A 96 1.74 5.35 -15.81
N ARG A 97 2.83 5.66 -16.54
CA ARG A 97 4.19 5.75 -15.99
C ARG A 97 4.30 6.67 -14.77
N LEU A 98 3.73 7.87 -14.84
CA LEU A 98 3.75 8.82 -13.72
C LEU A 98 3.12 8.25 -12.43
N PRO A 99 1.83 7.85 -12.42
CA PRO A 99 1.22 7.32 -11.20
C PRO A 99 1.88 6.00 -10.75
N ALA A 100 2.38 5.19 -11.67
CA ALA A 100 3.17 4.01 -11.34
C ALA A 100 4.47 4.36 -10.59
N THR A 101 5.22 5.36 -11.03
CA THR A 101 6.44 5.82 -10.34
C THR A 101 6.12 6.29 -8.92
N PHE A 102 5.06 7.09 -8.75
CA PHE A 102 4.65 7.55 -7.41
C PHE A 102 4.19 6.38 -6.53
N GLY A 103 3.41 5.44 -7.08
CA GLY A 103 3.02 4.23 -6.39
C GLY A 103 4.22 3.40 -5.95
N LEU A 104 5.25 3.30 -6.80
CA LEU A 104 6.50 2.60 -6.49
C LEU A 104 7.24 3.27 -5.32
N ILE A 105 7.45 4.59 -5.38
CA ILE A 105 8.17 5.32 -4.34
C ILE A 105 7.45 5.21 -2.99
N LEU A 106 6.13 5.45 -2.98
CA LEU A 106 5.33 5.39 -1.75
C LEU A 106 5.30 3.98 -1.17
N SER A 107 5.03 2.97 -2.00
CA SER A 107 5.01 1.57 -1.52
C SER A 107 6.37 1.12 -1.02
N LEU A 108 7.47 1.50 -1.69
CA LEU A 108 8.82 1.19 -1.24
C LEU A 108 9.11 1.83 0.12
N GLY A 109 8.72 3.10 0.32
CA GLY A 109 8.85 3.77 1.61
C GLY A 109 8.12 3.04 2.74
N VAL A 110 6.88 2.60 2.49
CA VAL A 110 6.09 1.81 3.44
C VAL A 110 6.73 0.45 3.71
N VAL A 111 7.16 -0.28 2.68
CA VAL A 111 7.82 -1.58 2.86
C VAL A 111 9.08 -1.45 3.71
N VAL A 112 9.91 -0.44 3.44
CA VAL A 112 11.14 -0.19 4.20
C VAL A 112 10.83 0.19 5.64
N SER A 113 9.84 1.06 5.89
CA SER A 113 9.46 1.45 7.26
C SER A 113 8.96 0.24 8.06
N HIS A 114 8.15 -0.62 7.44
CA HIS A 114 7.66 -1.84 8.07
C HIS A 114 8.77 -2.84 8.36
N LEU A 115 9.65 -3.09 7.40
CA LEU A 115 10.79 -3.99 7.60
C LEU A 115 11.72 -3.49 8.71
N ALA A 116 11.94 -2.17 8.80
CA ALA A 116 12.74 -1.58 9.87
C ALA A 116 12.14 -1.81 11.28
N VAL A 117 10.83 -1.97 11.39
CA VAL A 117 10.14 -2.27 12.65
C VAL A 117 10.04 -3.78 12.91
N ILE A 118 9.68 -4.58 11.90
CA ILE A 118 9.48 -6.03 12.05
C ILE A 118 10.80 -6.74 12.29
N LEU A 119 11.86 -6.39 11.56
CA LEU A 119 13.10 -7.17 11.56
C LEU A 119 13.76 -7.20 12.95
N PRO A 120 13.89 -6.08 13.69
CA PRO A 120 14.38 -6.11 15.07
C PRO A 120 13.48 -6.93 16.01
N ILE A 121 12.17 -6.88 15.85
CA ILE A 121 11.22 -7.66 16.66
C ILE A 121 11.40 -9.16 16.37
N ALA A 122 11.47 -9.54 15.10
CA ALA A 122 11.66 -10.94 14.68
C ALA A 122 13.01 -11.48 15.14
N LEU A 123 14.09 -10.71 14.99
CA LEU A 123 15.43 -11.08 15.46
C LEU A 123 15.53 -11.11 17.00
N GLY A 124 14.83 -10.21 17.69
CA GLY A 124 14.73 -10.21 19.14
C GLY A 124 14.00 -11.45 19.66
N VAL A 125 12.88 -11.83 19.03
CA VAL A 125 12.11 -13.04 19.37
C VAL A 125 12.91 -14.31 19.08
N ALA A 126 13.64 -14.37 17.95
CA ALA A 126 14.46 -15.53 17.59
C ALA A 126 15.63 -15.78 18.58
N ASN A 127 16.05 -14.76 19.32
CA ASN A 127 17.12 -14.84 20.31
C ASN A 127 16.61 -14.97 21.76
N LEU A 128 15.30 -15.18 21.97
CA LEU A 128 14.76 -15.45 23.31
C LEU A 128 15.15 -16.86 23.75
N PRO A 129 15.93 -17.02 24.84
CA PRO A 129 16.26 -18.34 25.37
C PRO A 129 14.97 -19.01 25.88
N GLY A 130 14.49 -20.01 25.14
CA GLY A 130 13.27 -20.77 25.48
C GLY A 130 12.31 -21.04 24.31
N LEU A 131 12.50 -20.42 23.14
CA LEU A 131 11.68 -20.64 21.94
C LEU A 131 12.40 -21.44 20.83
N THR A 132 13.69 -21.72 20.99
CA THR A 132 14.53 -22.46 20.02
C THR A 132 14.87 -23.89 20.46
N ALA A 133 14.12 -24.44 21.42
CA ALA A 133 14.24 -25.84 21.86
C ALA A 133 13.25 -26.74 21.12
#